data_AF-A0A150KKW5-F1
#
_entry.id   AF-A0A150KKW5-F1
#
_cell.length_a   1.000
_cell.length_b   1.000
_cell.length_c   1.000
_cell.angle_alpha   90.00
_cell.angle_beta   90.00
_cell.angle_gamma   90.00
#
_symmetry.space_group_name_H-M   'P 1'
#
loop_
_entity.id
_entity.type
_entity.pdbx_description
1 polymer ?
#
loop_
_entity_poly.entity_id
_entity_poly.type
_entity_poly.pdbx_seq_one_letter_code
_entity_poly.pdbx_strand_id
1 'polypeptide(L)'
;MTKLTVQEATSLMHSYGMKCDMAKVKQWLNEGELQGIQNNGIYTIEEDEVYKFLDAYRWKGTAYEKGIDDKTKINRLLEEIEDLKKQVSVLKEEKANLKGQLGIMPF
;
A
#
# COMPACT_ATOMS: atom_id res chain seq x y z
N MET A 1 -14.01 -8.34 20.80
CA MET A 1 -13.72 -7.27 19.83
C MET A 1 -13.28 -6.04 20.60
N THR A 2 -12.03 -5.64 20.43
CA THR A 2 -11.48 -4.41 21.01
C THR A 2 -12.04 -3.21 20.24
N LYS A 3 -12.48 -2.19 20.97
CA LYS A 3 -12.96 -0.93 20.40
C LYS A 3 -11.91 0.14 20.64
N LEU A 4 -11.54 0.83 19.57
CA LEU A 4 -10.49 1.83 19.53
C LEU A 4 -11.09 3.22 19.30
N THR A 5 -10.49 4.20 19.96
CA THR A 5 -10.64 5.61 19.60
C THR A 5 -9.88 5.91 18.31
N VAL A 6 -10.13 7.09 17.71
CA VAL A 6 -9.36 7.56 16.55
C VAL A 6 -7.85 7.61 16.85
N GLN A 7 -7.48 8.03 18.07
CA GLN A 7 -6.08 8.12 18.47
C GLN A 7 -5.44 6.73 18.53
N GLU A 8 -6.10 5.76 19.18
CA GLU A 8 -5.60 4.38 19.27
C GLU A 8 -5.53 3.71 17.90
N ALA A 9 -6.53 3.90 17.04
CA ALA A 9 -6.48 3.41 15.67
C ALA A 9 -5.34 4.03 14.86
N THR A 10 -5.07 5.33 15.04
CA THR A 10 -3.93 6.00 14.41
C THR A 10 -2.60 5.39 14.88
N SER A 11 -2.44 5.20 16.20
CA SER A 11 -1.25 4.55 16.76
C SER A 11 -1.08 3.11 16.27
N LEU A 12 -2.18 2.36 16.16
CA LEU A 12 -2.16 1.02 15.60
C LEU A 12 -1.70 1.05 14.14
N MET A 13 -2.29 1.90 13.30
CA MET A 13 -1.86 2.07 11.90
C MET A 13 -0.38 2.41 11.77
N HIS A 14 0.16 3.26 12.66
CA HIS A 14 1.59 3.58 12.71
C HIS A 14 2.45 2.37 13.03
N SER A 15 2.01 1.48 13.93
CA SER A 15 2.74 0.26 14.26
C SER A 15 2.89 -0.70 13.06
N TYR A 16 2.01 -0.57 12.06
CA TYR A 16 2.09 -1.28 10.78
C TYR A 16 2.81 -0.47 9.67
N GLY A 17 3.46 0.65 10.03
CA GLY A 17 4.24 1.49 9.12
C GLY A 17 3.42 2.45 8.27
N MET A 18 2.10 2.56 8.51
CA MET A 18 1.26 3.52 7.80
C MET A 18 1.55 4.94 8.28
N LYS A 19 1.85 5.86 7.37
CA LYS A 19 2.02 7.28 7.68
C LYS A 19 0.68 8.02 7.54
N CYS A 20 0.04 8.30 8.66
CA CYS A 20 -1.22 9.05 8.71
C CYS A 20 -1.29 9.91 9.98
N ASP A 21 -2.24 10.83 10.05
CA ASP A 21 -2.56 11.55 11.28
C ASP A 21 -4.04 11.36 11.62
N MET A 22 -4.46 11.84 12.79
CA MET A 22 -5.86 11.72 13.23
C MET A 22 -6.83 12.46 12.29
N ALA A 23 -6.40 13.52 11.61
CA ALA A 23 -7.24 14.23 10.66
C ALA A 23 -7.54 13.35 9.44
N LYS A 24 -6.52 12.65 8.94
CA LYS A 24 -6.65 11.68 7.86
C LYS A 24 -7.50 10.48 8.26
N VAL A 25 -7.33 9.95 9.47
CA VAL A 25 -8.18 8.85 9.97
C VAL A 25 -9.64 9.29 10.10
N LYS A 26 -9.91 10.50 10.58
CA LYS A 26 -11.26 11.08 10.60
C LYS A 26 -11.82 11.27 9.20
N GLN A 27 -10.99 11.70 8.25
CA GLN A 27 -11.40 11.82 6.85
C GLN A 27 -11.84 10.46 6.29
N TRP A 28 -11.06 9.39 6.50
CA TRP A 28 -11.44 8.05 6.06
C TRP A 28 -12.74 7.53 6.69
N LEU A 29 -13.01 7.87 7.95
CA LEU A 29 -14.29 7.55 8.60
C LEU A 29 -15.45 8.32 7.96
N ASN A 30 -15.26 9.60 7.66
CA ASN A 30 -16.28 10.43 7.02
C ASN A 30 -16.56 10.01 5.57
N GLU A 31 -15.54 9.56 4.84
CA GLU A 31 -15.63 9.08 3.46
C GLU A 31 -16.14 7.63 3.36
N GLY A 32 -16.22 6.92 4.50
CA GLY A 32 -16.60 5.51 4.56
C GLY A 32 -15.51 4.55 4.08
N GLU A 33 -14.28 5.02 3.85
CA GLU A 33 -13.13 4.15 3.55
C GLU A 33 -12.75 3.29 4.78
N LEU A 34 -12.88 3.84 5.99
CA LEU A 34 -12.72 3.14 7.26
C LEU A 34 -14.08 3.03 7.96
N GLN A 35 -14.46 1.85 8.43
CA GLN A 35 -15.72 1.65 9.13
C GLN A 35 -15.59 1.99 10.62
N GLY A 36 -16.55 2.76 11.13
CA GLY A 36 -16.64 3.10 12.55
C GLY A 36 -18.04 3.56 12.92
N ILE A 37 -18.34 3.51 14.22
CA ILE A 37 -19.62 3.97 14.77
C ILE A 37 -19.40 5.36 15.36
N GLN A 38 -20.22 6.33 14.95
CA GLN A 38 -20.20 7.68 15.50
C GLN A 38 -21.32 7.84 16.53
N ASN A 39 -20.96 8.22 17.76
CA ASN A 39 -21.91 8.57 18.82
C ASN A 39 -21.53 9.94 19.39
N ASN A 40 -22.44 10.92 19.31
CA ASN A 40 -22.23 12.29 19.81
C ASN A 40 -20.92 12.94 19.31
N GLY A 41 -20.57 12.72 18.04
CA GLY A 41 -19.34 13.26 17.43
C GLY A 41 -18.05 12.50 17.79
N ILE A 42 -18.14 11.44 18.61
CA ILE A 42 -17.01 10.58 18.96
C ILE A 42 -17.07 9.31 18.13
N TYR A 43 -15.99 9.00 17.42
CA TYR A 43 -15.84 7.77 16.66
C TYR A 43 -15.31 6.63 17.52
N THR A 44 -15.91 5.47 17.35
CA THR A 44 -15.43 4.18 17.88
C THR A 44 -15.21 3.23 16.71
N ILE A 45 -14.03 2.63 16.65
CA ILE A 45 -13.57 1.81 15.52
C ILE A 45 -13.29 0.42 16.07
N GLU A 46 -13.79 -0.62 15.42
CA GLU A 46 -13.41 -1.99 15.80
C GLU A 46 -11.99 -2.27 15.31
N GLU A 47 -11.17 -2.91 16.14
CA GLU A 47 -9.79 -3.23 15.79
C GLU A 47 -9.71 -4.06 14.48
N ASP A 48 -10.65 -4.98 14.27
CA ASP A 48 -10.77 -5.77 13.04
C ASP A 48 -11.02 -4.92 11.80
N GLU A 49 -11.74 -3.80 11.93
CA GLU A 49 -11.94 -2.84 10.82
C GLU A 49 -10.65 -2.10 10.48
N VAL A 50 -9.79 -1.83 11.46
CA VAL A 50 -8.45 -1.28 11.20
C VAL A 50 -7.60 -2.28 10.41
N TYR A 51 -7.63 -3.56 10.77
CA TYR A 51 -6.90 -4.60 10.03
C TYR A 51 -7.42 -4.79 8.60
N LYS A 52 -8.74 -4.84 8.41
CA LYS A 52 -9.35 -4.90 7.07
C LYS A 52 -8.97 -3.70 6.21
N PHE A 53 -9.00 -2.51 6.82
CA PHE A 53 -8.59 -1.29 6.15
C PHE A 53 -7.12 -1.31 5.75
N LEU A 54 -6.22 -1.72 6.66
CA LEU A 54 -4.78 -1.84 6.37
C LEU A 54 -4.49 -2.82 5.23
N ASP A 55 -5.16 -3.98 5.22
CA ASP A 55 -5.02 -4.96 4.14
C ASP A 55 -5.52 -4.38 2.80
N ALA A 56 -6.70 -3.76 2.77
CA ALA A 56 -7.22 -3.13 1.56
C ALA A 56 -6.30 -1.99 1.07
N TYR A 57 -5.80 -1.17 2.00
CA TYR A 57 -4.91 -0.05 1.70
C TYR A 57 -3.59 -0.51 1.08
N ARG A 58 -3.04 -1.63 1.55
CA ARG A 58 -1.79 -2.22 1.02
C ARG A 58 -1.88 -2.53 -0.48
N TRP A 59 -3.04 -2.98 -0.94
CA TRP A 59 -3.24 -3.41 -2.32
C TRP A 59 -3.81 -2.33 -3.23
N LYS A 60 -4.21 -1.17 -2.69
CA LYS A 60 -4.80 -0.07 -3.45
C LYS A 60 -3.84 0.39 -4.55
N GLY A 61 -4.35 0.48 -5.79
CA GLY A 61 -3.56 0.82 -6.98
C GLY A 61 -2.78 -0.34 -7.61
N THR A 62 -2.72 -1.52 -6.98
CA THR A 62 -2.00 -2.69 -7.52
C THR A 62 -2.93 -3.62 -8.31
N ALA A 63 -2.37 -4.60 -9.02
CA ALA A 63 -3.16 -5.68 -9.64
C ALA A 63 -3.91 -6.58 -8.63
N TYR A 64 -3.68 -6.40 -7.33
CA TYR A 64 -4.31 -7.18 -6.26
C TYR A 64 -5.34 -6.36 -5.48
N GLU A 65 -5.67 -5.14 -5.93
CA GLU A 65 -6.71 -4.32 -5.32
C GLU A 65 -8.05 -5.08 -5.30
N LYS A 66 -8.68 -5.13 -4.13
CA LYS A 66 -9.94 -5.86 -3.94
C LYS A 66 -11.06 -5.20 -4.75
N GLY A 67 -11.82 -6.01 -5.51
CA GLY A 67 -13.00 -5.56 -6.24
C GLY A 67 -12.74 -5.06 -7.66
N ILE A 68 -11.50 -5.10 -8.15
CA ILE A 68 -11.22 -4.84 -9.57
C ILE A 68 -11.58 -6.06 -10.42
N ASP A 69 -11.96 -5.81 -11.68
CA ASP A 69 -12.24 -6.87 -12.65
C ASP A 69 -10.95 -7.44 -13.27
N ASP A 70 -11.07 -8.61 -13.92
CA ASP A 70 -9.94 -9.32 -14.52
C ASP A 70 -9.22 -8.52 -15.60
N LYS A 71 -9.95 -7.70 -16.39
CA LYS A 71 -9.33 -6.86 -17.42
C LYS A 71 -8.48 -5.76 -16.78
N THR A 72 -9.00 -5.10 -15.74
CA THR A 72 -8.22 -4.10 -14.98
C THR A 72 -6.98 -4.75 -14.33
N LYS A 73 -7.13 -5.93 -13.75
CA LYS A 73 -6.03 -6.71 -13.17
C LYS A 73 -4.95 -7.05 -14.20
N ILE A 74 -5.34 -7.58 -15.36
CA ILE A 74 -4.42 -7.93 -16.45
C ILE A 74 -3.66 -6.69 -16.92
N ASN A 75 -4.35 -5.56 -17.12
CA ASN A 75 -3.70 -4.32 -17.56
C ASN A 75 -2.62 -3.86 -16.57
N ARG A 76 -2.93 -3.82 -15.26
CA ARG A 76 -1.96 -3.44 -14.23
C ARG A 76 -0.75 -4.37 -14.20
N LEU A 77 -0.96 -5.68 -14.37
CA LEU A 77 0.14 -6.66 -14.45
C LEU A 77 1.01 -6.45 -15.69
N LEU A 78 0.41 -6.10 -16.84
CA LEU A 78 1.17 -5.82 -18.06
C LEU A 78 2.03 -4.56 -17.92
N GLU A 79 1.49 -3.51 -17.30
CA GLU A 79 2.23 -2.28 -16.97
C GLU A 79 3.41 -2.59 -16.03
N GLU A 80 3.18 -3.38 -14.97
CA GLU A 80 4.23 -3.79 -14.03
C GLU A 80 5.32 -4.63 -14.73
N ILE A 81 4.95 -5.55 -15.62
CA ILE A 81 5.91 -6.34 -16.42
C ILE A 81 6.76 -5.42 -17.31
N GLU A 82 6.16 -4.41 -17.94
CA GLU A 82 6.88 -3.47 -18.80
C GLU A 82 7.91 -2.67 -17.99
N ASP A 83 7.51 -2.15 -16.83
CA ASP A 83 8.40 -1.40 -15.95
C ASP A 83 9.55 -2.26 -15.43
N LEU A 84 9.27 -3.48 -14.96
CA LEU A 84 10.28 -4.43 -14.51
C LEU A 84 11.29 -4.79 -15.62
N LYS A 85 10.83 -4.93 -16.87
CA LYS A 85 11.73 -5.16 -18.02
C LYS A 85 12.68 -3.98 -18.23
N LYS A 86 12.19 -2.74 -18.08
CA LYS A 86 13.03 -1.53 -18.18
C LYS A 86 14.07 -1.51 -17.06
N GLN A 87 13.66 -1.74 -15.81
CA GLN A 87 14.58 -1.81 -14.67
C GLN A 87 15.66 -2.88 -14.86
N VAL A 88 15.29 -4.07 -15.31
CA VAL A 88 16.26 -5.14 -15.61
C VAL A 88 17.24 -4.73 -16.71
N SER A 89 16.80 -3.99 -17.73
CA SER A 89 17.68 -3.48 -18.78
C SER A 89 18.70 -2.50 -18.23
N VAL A 90 18.25 -1.52 -17.42
CA VAL A 90 19.13 -0.53 -16.77
C VAL A 90 20.17 -1.23 -15.88
N LEU A 91 19.72 -2.16 -15.03
CA LEU A 91 20.62 -2.89 -14.13
C LEU A 91 21.64 -3.76 -14.89
N LYS A 92 21.26 -4.32 -16.04
CA LYS A 92 22.20 -5.08 -16.89
C LYS A 92 23.27 -4.17 -17.48
N GLU A 93 22.91 -2.97 -17.92
CA GLU A 93 23.84 -1.97 -18.44
C GLU A 93 24.79 -1.48 -17.34
N GLU A 94 24.27 -1.10 -16.18
CA GLU A 94 25.07 -0.70 -15.02
C GLU A 94 26.05 -1.80 -14.61
N LYS A 95 25.60 -3.05 -14.55
CA LYS A 95 26.46 -4.20 -14.26
C LYS A 95 27.56 -4.39 -15.30
N ALA A 96 27.25 -4.20 -16.59
CA ALA A 96 28.25 -4.29 -17.65
C ALA A 96 29.30 -3.19 -17.53
N ASN A 97 28.88 -1.95 -17.25
CA ASN A 97 29.76 -0.81 -17.04
C ASN A 97 30.68 -1.01 -15.84
N LEU A 98 30.15 -1.45 -14.70
CA LEU A 98 30.93 -1.75 -13.49
C LEU A 98 31.93 -2.87 -13.73
N LYS A 99 31.55 -3.94 -14.44
CA LYS A 99 32.47 -5.01 -14.83
C LYS A 99 33.60 -4.49 -15.71
N GLY A 100 33.30 -3.63 -16.68
CA GLY A 100 34.30 -2.97 -17.52
C GLY A 100 35.28 -2.12 -16.71
N GLN A 101 34.78 -1.34 -15.76
CA GLN A 101 35.61 -0.54 -14.84
C GLN A 101 36.53 -1.40 -13.96
N LEU A 102 36.07 -2.58 -13.56
CA LEU A 102 36.84 -3.53 -12.77
C LEU A 102 37.77 -4.43 -13.61
N GLY A 103 37.81 -4.26 -14.94
CA GLY A 103 38.60 -5.11 -15.85
C GLY A 103 38.08 -6.55 -15.96
N ILE A 104 36.85 -6.81 -15.51
CA ILE A 104 36.20 -8.13 -15.60
C ILE A 104 35.56 -8.22 -16.99
N MET A 105 36.30 -8.76 -17.97
CA MET A 105 35.76 -8.96 -19.31
C MET A 105 34.66 -10.04 -19.29
N PRO A 106 33.55 -9.84 -20.02
CA PRO A 106 32.59 -10.91 -20.26
C PRO A 106 33.25 -11.99 -21.12
N PHE A 107 33.23 -13.22 -20.64
CA PHE A 107 33.63 -14.42 -21.39
C PHE A 107 32.66 -14.68 -22.55
#